data_AF-A0A9N8D072-F1
#
_entry.id   AF-A0A9N8D072-F1
#
_cell.length_a   1.000
_cell.length_b   1.000
_cell.length_c   1.000
_cell.angle_alpha   90.00
_cell.angle_beta   90.00
_cell.angle_gamma   90.00
#
_symmetry.space_group_name_H-M   'P 1'
#
loop_
_entity.id
_entity.type
_entity.pdbx_description
1 polymer ?
#
loop_
_entity_poly.entity_id
_entity_poly.type
_entity_poly.pdbx_seq_one_letter_code
_entity_poly.pdbx_strand_id
1 'polypeptide(L)' 'MLKQCDMTEKARLVFNAVTDEPATVGEIAWLSNLTDSSCRLILTQLAMAGLIKENIKESTYQNI' A
#
# COMPACT_ATOMS: atom_id res chain seq x y z
N MET A 1 9.98 18.88 -4.97
CA MET A 1 8.94 18.21 -4.17
C MET A 1 7.90 17.66 -5.13
N LEU A 2 7.82 16.33 -5.29
CA LEU A 2 6.72 15.69 -6.02
C LEU A 2 5.42 16.12 -5.33
N LYS A 3 4.67 17.01 -5.97
CA LYS A 3 3.39 17.47 -5.44
C LYS A 3 2.46 16.26 -5.50
N GLN A 4 2.07 15.74 -4.34
CA GLN A 4 1.08 14.67 -4.19
C GLN A 4 -0.31 15.05 -4.79
N CYS A 5 -0.44 16.20 -5.46
CA CYS A 5 -1.65 16.72 -6.09
C CYS A 5 -2.20 15.84 -7.22
N ASP A 6 -1.36 15.04 -7.89
CA ASP A 6 -1.81 14.14 -8.97
C ASP A 6 -2.19 12.74 -8.46
N MET A 7 -2.16 12.52 -7.14
CA MET A 7 -2.52 11.23 -6.56
C MET A 7 -4.04 11.05 -6.56
N THR A 8 -4.50 9.93 -7.12
CA THR A 8 -5.93 9.57 -7.05
C THR A 8 -6.37 9.40 -5.60
N GLU A 9 -7.65 9.64 -5.31
CA GLU A 9 -8.18 9.53 -3.94
C GLU A 9 -7.92 8.16 -3.32
N LYS A 10 -8.06 7.09 -4.11
CA LYS A 10 -7.74 5.71 -3.69
C LYS A 10 -6.27 5.55 -3.34
N ALA A 11 -5.37 6.10 -4.15
CA ALA A 11 -3.94 6.04 -3.87
C ALA A 11 -3.58 6.83 -2.61
N ARG A 12 -4.27 7.95 -2.34
CA ARG A 12 -4.09 8.72 -1.11
C ARG A 12 -4.56 7.97 0.13
N LEU A 13 -5.68 7.24 0.05
CA LEU A 13 -6.16 6.40 1.14
C LEU A 13 -5.16 5.29 1.48
N VAL A 14 -4.68 4.58 0.46
CA VAL A 14 -3.65 3.53 0.62
C VAL A 14 -2.36 4.13 1.19
N PHE A 15 -1.91 5.26 0.66
CA PHE A 15 -0.72 5.95 1.14
C PHE A 15 -0.83 6.34 2.63
N ASN A 16 -1.99 6.86 3.04
CA ASN A 16 -2.23 7.22 4.45
C ASN A 16 -2.41 6.01 5.36
N ALA A 17 -2.85 4.87 4.83
CA ALA A 17 -2.99 3.61 5.56
C ALA A 17 -1.65 2.87 5.72
N VAL A 18 -0.66 3.16 4.86
CA VAL A 18 0.71 2.68 5.02
C VAL A 18 1.38 3.50 6.12
N THR A 19 1.73 2.82 7.22
CA THR A 19 2.48 3.42 8.32
C THR A 19 3.93 2.93 8.30
N ASP A 20 4.77 3.44 9.19
CA ASP A 20 6.12 2.91 9.40
C ASP A 20 6.11 1.48 9.99
N GLU A 21 4.98 1.03 10.53
CA GLU A 21 4.81 -0.35 10.97
C GLU A 21 4.52 -1.27 9.79
N PRO A 22 5.10 -2.49 9.77
CA PRO A 22 4.85 -3.41 8.67
C PRO A 22 3.40 -3.91 8.71
N ALA A 23 2.66 -3.69 7.64
CA ALA A 23 1.26 -4.09 7.49
C ALA A 23 1.08 -5.03 6.30
N THR A 24 0.09 -5.91 6.36
CA THR A 24 -0.28 -6.78 5.25
C THR A 24 -1.12 -6.03 4.22
N VAL A 25 -1.10 -6.49 2.96
CA VAL A 25 -1.94 -5.90 1.90
C VAL A 25 -3.43 -5.95 2.29
N GLY A 26 -3.88 -7.03 2.95
CA GLY A 26 -5.27 -7.19 3.37
C GLY A 26 -5.68 -6.17 4.45
N GLU A 27 -4.81 -5.88 5.42
CA GLU A 27 -5.06 -4.82 6.42
C GLU A 27 -5.19 -3.45 5.75
N ILE A 28 -4.29 -3.12 4.84
CA ILE A 28 -4.31 -1.83 4.11
C ILE A 28 -5.54 -1.74 3.20
N ALA A 29 -5.90 -2.84 2.54
CA ALA A 29 -7.07 -2.93 1.67
C ALA A 29 -8.36 -2.72 2.47
N TRP A 30 -8.47 -3.35 3.64
CA TRP A 30 -9.60 -3.17 4.55
C TRP A 30 -9.73 -1.72 5.03
N LEU A 31 -8.62 -1.11 5.48
CA LEU A 31 -8.60 0.30 5.93
C LEU A 31 -8.96 1.28 4.80
N SER A 32 -8.59 0.95 3.57
CA SER A 32 -8.83 1.79 2.40
C SER A 32 -10.18 1.49 1.70
N ASN A 33 -10.95 0.51 2.21
CA ASN A 33 -12.15 -0.02 1.57
C ASN A 33 -11.94 -0.41 0.10
N LEU A 34 -10.80 -1.06 -0.19
CA LEU A 34 -10.41 -1.55 -1.50
C LEU A 34 -10.32 -3.07 -1.51
N THR A 35 -10.32 -3.65 -2.71
CA THR A 35 -9.93 -5.06 -2.87
C THR A 35 -8.42 -5.20 -2.74
N ASP A 36 -7.96 -6.35 -2.25
CA ASP A 36 -6.53 -6.69 -2.14
C ASP A 36 -5.79 -6.47 -3.46
N SER A 37 -6.38 -6.86 -4.60
CA SER A 37 -5.75 -6.67 -5.92
C SER A 37 -5.57 -5.19 -6.28
N SER A 38 -6.57 -4.34 -5.98
CA SER A 38 -6.47 -2.90 -6.23
C SER A 38 -5.45 -2.24 -5.30
N CYS A 39 -5.49 -2.63 -4.01
CA CYS A 39 -4.55 -2.16 -3.00
C CYS A 39 -3.11 -2.53 -3.38
N ARG A 40 -2.87 -3.77 -3.79
CA ARG A 40 -1.54 -4.27 -4.20
C ARG A 40 -0.99 -3.50 -5.40
N LEU A 41 -1.83 -3.24 -6.41
CA LEU A 41 -1.42 -2.45 -7.58
C LEU A 41 -1.02 -1.02 -7.20
N ILE A 42 -1.81 -0.37 -6.34
CA ILE A 42 -1.51 0.96 -5.82
C ILE A 42 -0.22 0.95 -4.98
N LEU A 43 -0.05 -0.01 -4.08
CA LEU A 43 1.16 -0.16 -3.27
C LEU A 43 2.41 -0.32 -4.14
N THR A 44 2.35 -1.16 -5.17
CA THR A 44 3.46 -1.30 -6.14
C THR A 44 3.75 0.02 -6.85
N GLN A 45 2.72 0.77 -7.28
CA GLN A 45 2.91 2.08 -7.90
C GLN A 45 3.55 3.11 -6.94
N LEU A 46 3.11 3.14 -5.69
CA LEU A 46 3.67 4.01 -4.65
C LEU A 46 5.13 3.64 -4.35
N ALA A 47 5.47 2.35 -4.29
CA ALA A 47 6.83 1.87 -4.08
C ALA A 47 7.75 2.21 -5.27
N MET A 48 7.29 1.98 -6.50
CA MET A 48 8.04 2.36 -7.72
C MET A 48 8.26 3.87 -7.82
N ALA A 49 7.29 4.67 -7.36
CA ALA A 49 7.43 6.12 -7.27
C ALA A 49 8.33 6.59 -6.11
N GLY A 50 8.84 5.68 -5.28
CA GLY A 50 9.67 5.99 -4.11
C GLY A 50 8.91 6.70 -2.98
N LEU A 51 7.58 6.60 -2.96
CA LEU A 51 6.73 7.27 -1.97
C LEU A 51 6.57 6.46 -0.69
N ILE A 52 6.59 5.14 -0.79
CA ILE A 52 6.58 4.22 0.35
C ILE A 52 7.78 3.28 0.26
N LYS A 53 8.28 2.83 1.42
CA LYS A 53 9.13 1.64 1.45
C LYS A 53 8.22 0.42 1.29
N GLU A 54 8.69 -0.59 0.57
CA GLU A 54 8.01 -1.87 0.46
C GLU A 54 8.02 -2.54 1.84
N ASN A 55 7.07 -2.15 2.69
CA ASN A 55 6.93 -2.57 4.08
C ASN A 55 5.76 -3.55 4.23
N ILE A 56 5.44 -4.24 3.13
CA ILE A 56 4.42 -5.28 3.10
C ILE A 56 4.97 -6.44 3.91
N LYS A 57 4.31 -6.81 5.01
CA LYS A 57 4.54 -8.13 5.62
C LYS A 57 4.18 -9.14 4.55
N GLU A 58 5.20 -9.70 3.91
CA GLU A 58 5.01 -10.92 3.13
C GLU A 58 4.46 -11.92 4.15
N SER A 59 3.19 -12.30 4.01
CA SER A 59 2.71 -13.51 4.68
C SER A 59 3.53 -14.61 4.05
N THR A 60 4.68 -14.87 4.67
CA THR A 60 5.52 -15.97 4.29
C THR A 60 4.60 -17.17 4.45
N TYR A 61 4.27 -17.82 3.35
CA TYR A 61 3.86 -19.21 3.37
C TYR A 61 5.08 -20.02 3.86
N GLN A 62 5.49 -19.82 5.11
CA GLN A 62 6.43 -20.63 5.87
C GLN A 62 5.61 -21.65 6.64
N ASN A 63 4.79 -22.42 5.91
CA ASN A 63 4.19 -23.60 6.50
C ASN A 63 3.96 -24.68 5.45
N ILE A 64 5.06 -25.21 4.89
CA ILE A 64 5.29 -26.64 4.61
C ILE A 64 6.77 -26.89 4.34
#